data_AF-A0A0D0NM84-F1
#
_entry.id   AF-A0A0D0NM84-F1
#
_cell.length_a   1.000
_cell.length_b   1.000
_cell.length_c   1.000
_cell.angle_alpha   90.00
_cell.angle_beta   90.00
_cell.angle_gamma   90.00
#
_symmetry.space_group_name_H-M   'P 1'
#
loop_
_entity.id
_entity.type
_entity.pdbx_description
1 polymer ?
#
loop_
_entity_poly.entity_id
_entity_poly.type
_entity_poly.pdbx_seq_one_letter_code
_entity_poly.pdbx_strand_id
1 'polypeptide(L)'
;MRNFYWRWAVSTCFGMGYLKEYCPEWDAALNRLIDRHWESVQVGAHTAQLGKVRVWIENAFYAYGTEYGAGAEFRPSVRTMRRLDSLVRHMQDREEDKKRNQYLARVRAL
;
A
#
# COMPACT_ATOMS: atom_id res chain seq x y z
N MET A 1 6.92 -10.83 -9.64
CA MET A 1 5.72 -10.70 -10.51
C MET A 1 5.20 -9.27 -10.50
N ARG A 2 5.32 -8.53 -11.62
CA ARG A 2 5.03 -7.07 -11.67
C ARG A 2 3.53 -6.73 -11.72
N ASN A 3 2.67 -7.60 -12.25
CA ASN A 3 1.25 -7.28 -12.46
C ASN A 3 0.43 -7.39 -11.15
N PHE A 4 -0.24 -6.30 -10.77
CA PHE A 4 -1.15 -6.22 -9.61
C PHE A 4 -2.24 -7.30 -9.64
N TYR A 5 -2.94 -7.45 -10.76
CA TYR A 5 -4.10 -8.34 -10.86
C TYR A 5 -3.71 -9.80 -10.71
N TRP A 6 -2.51 -10.17 -11.18
CA TRP A 6 -1.98 -11.51 -10.98
C TRP A 6 -1.71 -11.80 -9.50
N ARG A 7 -1.06 -10.86 -8.79
CA ARG A 7 -0.83 -11.00 -7.34
C ARG A 7 -2.17 -11.06 -6.59
N TRP A 8 -3.12 -10.20 -6.95
CA TRP A 8 -4.45 -10.20 -6.37
C TRP A 8 -5.18 -11.53 -6.59
N ALA A 9 -5.20 -12.05 -7.82
CA ALA A 9 -5.88 -13.30 -8.17
C ALA A 9 -5.28 -14.49 -7.41
N VAL A 10 -3.95 -14.62 -7.41
CA VAL A 10 -3.24 -15.67 -6.66
C VAL A 10 -3.57 -15.58 -5.17
N SER A 11 -3.38 -14.41 -4.54
CA SER A 11 -3.69 -14.22 -3.12
C SER A 11 -5.16 -14.48 -2.78
N THR A 12 -6.09 -14.13 -3.67
CA THR A 12 -7.53 -14.32 -3.46
C THR A 12 -7.93 -15.79 -3.57
N CYS A 13 -7.40 -16.52 -4.55
CA CYS A 13 -7.64 -17.96 -4.69
C CYS A 13 -7.14 -18.74 -3.47
N PHE A 14 -5.98 -18.39 -2.92
CA PHE A 14 -5.43 -19.03 -1.71
C PHE A 14 -5.99 -18.44 -0.40
N GLY A 15 -6.75 -17.35 -0.47
CA GLY A 15 -7.27 -16.61 0.68
C GLY A 15 -8.79 -16.59 0.78
N MET A 16 -9.48 -17.45 0.03
CA MET A 16 -10.94 -17.41 -0.12
C MET A 16 -11.69 -17.53 1.22
N GLY A 17 -11.15 -18.29 2.19
CA GLY A 17 -11.69 -18.40 3.55
C GLY A 17 -11.31 -17.26 4.51
N TYR A 18 -10.42 -16.35 4.11
CA TYR A 18 -9.95 -15.22 4.89
C TYR A 18 -10.33 -13.87 4.26
N LEU A 19 -11.23 -13.90 3.27
CA LEU A 19 -11.66 -12.69 2.57
C LEU A 19 -12.40 -11.77 3.54
N LYS A 20 -11.82 -10.59 3.79
CA LYS A 20 -12.48 -9.57 4.61
C LYS A 20 -13.67 -8.98 3.87
N GLU A 21 -14.66 -8.54 4.64
CA GLU A 21 -15.85 -7.91 4.09
C GLU A 21 -15.50 -6.58 3.43
N TYR A 22 -16.13 -6.33 2.30
CA TYR A 22 -16.03 -5.04 1.62
C TYR A 22 -16.84 -3.99 2.39
N CYS A 23 -16.21 -2.86 2.70
CA CYS A 23 -16.88 -1.72 3.33
C CYS A 23 -16.81 -0.50 2.40
N PRO A 24 -17.96 0.00 1.90
CA PRO A 24 -17.99 1.16 1.01
C PRO A 24 -17.55 2.45 1.69
N GLU A 25 -17.84 2.62 2.98
CA GLU A 25 -17.42 3.78 3.77
C GLU A 25 -15.90 3.84 3.89
N TRP A 26 -15.29 2.69 4.17
CA TRP A 26 -13.83 2.56 4.24
C TRP A 26 -13.19 2.75 2.86
N ASP A 27 -13.75 2.16 1.80
CA ASP A 27 -13.26 2.36 0.44
C ASP A 27 -13.23 3.84 0.06
N ALA A 28 -14.31 4.56 0.32
CA ALA A 28 -14.40 5.99 0.06
C ALA A 28 -13.41 6.80 0.94
N ALA A 29 -13.26 6.43 2.22
CA ALA A 29 -12.31 7.07 3.13
C ALA A 29 -10.86 6.89 2.68
N LEU A 30 -10.48 5.67 2.30
CA LEU A 30 -9.14 5.36 1.83
C LEU A 30 -8.81 6.07 0.51
N ASN A 31 -9.76 6.17 -0.43
CA ASN A 31 -9.56 6.96 -1.64
C ASN A 31 -9.28 8.43 -1.30
N ARG A 32 -10.05 9.05 -0.39
CA ARG A 32 -9.79 10.43 0.05
C ARG A 32 -8.43 10.60 0.72
N LEU A 33 -7.98 9.61 1.50
CA LEU A 33 -6.66 9.61 2.11
C LEU A 33 -5.56 9.55 1.06
N ILE A 34 -5.70 8.69 0.05
CA ILE A 34 -4.77 8.59 -1.08
C ILE A 34 -4.72 9.94 -1.81
N ASP A 35 -5.87 10.49 -2.19
CA ASP A 35 -5.95 11.75 -2.93
C ASP A 35 -5.31 12.94 -2.17
N ARG A 36 -5.46 12.97 -0.84
CA ARG A 36 -4.95 14.05 0.00
C ARG A 36 -3.47 13.93 0.35
N HIS A 37 -2.96 12.70 0.52
CA HIS A 37 -1.66 12.45 1.14
C HIS A 37 -0.66 11.71 0.25
N TRP A 38 -0.95 11.54 -1.04
CA TRP A 38 -0.09 10.76 -1.95
C TRP A 38 1.37 11.25 -1.99
N GLU A 39 1.63 12.56 -1.88
CA GLU A 39 3.00 13.10 -1.95
C GLU A 39 3.82 12.87 -0.67
N SER A 40 3.14 12.73 0.47
CA SER A 40 3.73 12.70 1.80
C SER A 40 3.58 11.34 2.49
N VAL A 41 3.19 10.30 1.75
CA VAL A 41 3.04 8.95 2.29
C VAL A 41 4.37 8.47 2.85
N GLN A 42 4.34 7.85 4.03
CA GLN A 42 5.51 7.14 4.56
C GLN A 42 5.25 5.65 4.45
N VAL A 43 6.11 4.97 3.71
CA VAL A 43 6.02 3.52 3.50
C VAL A 43 7.00 2.83 4.45
N GLY A 44 6.47 2.08 5.41
CA GLY A 44 7.25 1.17 6.26
C GLY A 44 7.32 -0.23 5.66
N ALA A 45 7.80 -1.20 6.45
CA ALA A 45 7.83 -2.61 6.04
C ALA A 45 6.41 -3.15 5.81
N HIS A 46 5.57 -3.09 6.84
CA HIS A 46 4.24 -3.70 6.83
C HIS A 46 3.08 -2.72 6.56
N THR A 47 3.34 -1.41 6.73
CA THR A 47 2.28 -0.37 6.73
C THR A 47 2.65 0.85 5.90
N ALA A 48 1.63 1.55 5.41
CA ALA A 48 1.76 2.90 4.86
C ALA A 48 1.00 3.91 5.74
N GLN A 49 1.63 5.04 6.02
CA GLN A 49 1.06 6.15 6.78
C GLN A 49 0.50 7.20 5.81
N LEU A 50 -0.83 7.38 5.81
CA LEU A 50 -1.54 8.44 5.07
C LEU A 50 -2.08 9.45 6.07
N GLY A 51 -1.36 10.56 6.27
CA GLY A 51 -1.72 11.54 7.30
C GLY A 51 -1.62 10.91 8.68
N LYS A 52 -2.74 10.85 9.42
CA LYS A 52 -2.82 10.20 10.75
C LYS A 52 -3.21 8.72 10.70
N VAL A 53 -3.62 8.21 9.53
CA VAL A 53 -4.12 6.85 9.36
C VAL A 53 -3.02 5.93 8.88
N ARG A 54 -2.92 4.74 9.47
CA ARG A 54 -2.03 3.66 9.00
C ARG A 54 -2.83 2.59 8.31
N VAL A 55 -2.32 2.10 7.19
CA VAL A 55 -2.94 0.99 6.45
C VAL A 55 -1.95 -0.15 6.26
N TRP A 56 -2.44 -1.39 6.31
CA TRP A 56 -1.64 -2.59 6.02
C TRP A 56 -1.35 -2.70 4.53
N ILE A 57 -0.07 -2.90 4.18
CA ILE A 57 0.39 -3.03 2.78
C ILE A 57 1.19 -4.32 2.52
N GLU A 58 1.48 -5.12 3.53
CA GLU A 58 2.13 -6.44 3.36
C GLU A 58 1.16 -7.61 3.55
N ASN A 59 -0.11 -7.33 3.85
CA ASN A 59 -1.13 -8.37 3.83
C ASN A 59 -1.29 -8.96 2.44
N ALA A 60 -1.67 -10.24 2.40
CA ALA A 60 -2.23 -10.81 1.19
C ALA A 60 -3.45 -9.99 0.73
N PHE A 61 -3.68 -9.95 -0.58
CA PHE A 61 -4.67 -9.04 -1.20
C PHE A 61 -6.12 -9.19 -0.67
N TYR A 62 -6.45 -10.25 0.05
CA TYR A 62 -7.73 -10.41 0.72
C TYR A 62 -7.95 -9.49 1.94
N ALA A 63 -6.87 -8.91 2.51
CA ALA A 63 -6.88 -7.97 3.64
C ALA A 63 -5.95 -6.75 3.41
N TYR A 64 -5.65 -6.45 2.15
CA TYR A 64 -4.77 -5.34 1.76
C TYR A 64 -5.52 -4.00 1.81
N GLY A 65 -4.89 -2.98 2.39
CA GLY A 65 -5.51 -1.65 2.55
C GLY A 65 -6.48 -1.55 3.73
N THR A 66 -6.49 -2.52 4.65
CA THR A 66 -7.21 -2.41 5.92
C THR A 66 -6.53 -1.41 6.84
N GLU A 67 -7.31 -0.68 7.65
CA GLU A 67 -6.77 0.21 8.68
C GLU A 67 -6.02 -0.58 9.77
N TYR A 68 -4.80 -0.13 10.08
CA TYR A 68 -3.95 -0.75 11.10
C TYR A 68 -4.36 -0.28 12.50
N GLY A 69 -4.83 -1.21 13.34
CA GLY A 69 -5.07 -0.95 14.77
C GLY A 69 -6.47 -0.43 15.12
N ALA A 70 -7.39 -0.35 14.16
CA ALA A 70 -8.78 0.10 14.39
C ALA A 70 -9.72 -0.99 14.94
N GLY A 71 -9.26 -2.24 15.09
CA GLY A 71 -10.04 -3.37 15.61
C GLY A 71 -11.05 -3.97 14.62
N ALA A 72 -11.58 -3.18 13.69
CA ALA A 72 -12.42 -3.65 12.60
C ALA A 72 -11.60 -3.85 11.31
N GLU A 73 -11.71 -5.03 10.70
CA GLU A 73 -10.93 -5.39 9.52
C GLU A 73 -11.80 -5.44 8.25
N PHE A 74 -11.90 -4.29 7.58
CA PHE A 74 -12.60 -4.17 6.31
C PHE A 74 -11.63 -4.03 5.14
N ARG A 75 -12.00 -4.63 3.99
CA ARG A 75 -11.26 -4.41 2.75
C ARG A 75 -11.90 -3.31 1.90
N PRO A 76 -11.09 -2.49 1.23
CA PRO A 76 -11.59 -1.61 0.18
C PRO A 76 -11.86 -2.40 -1.10
N SER A 77 -12.34 -1.73 -2.15
CA SER A 77 -12.49 -2.33 -3.47
C SER A 77 -11.13 -2.68 -4.10
N VAL A 78 -11.13 -3.63 -5.04
CA VAL A 78 -9.92 -4.01 -5.80
C VAL A 78 -9.31 -2.81 -6.53
N ARG A 79 -10.16 -1.87 -6.99
CA ARG A 79 -9.71 -0.63 -7.62
C ARG A 79 -8.89 0.22 -6.66
N THR A 80 -9.38 0.41 -5.43
CA THR A 80 -8.68 1.19 -4.40
C THR A 80 -7.41 0.50 -3.93
N MET A 81 -7.42 -0.83 -3.80
CA MET A 81 -6.20 -1.61 -3.55
C MET A 81 -5.13 -1.37 -4.63
N ARG A 82 -5.52 -1.33 -5.91
CA ARG A 82 -4.60 -1.02 -7.01
C ARG A 82 -4.03 0.39 -6.91
N ARG A 83 -4.86 1.38 -6.56
CA ARG A 83 -4.39 2.76 -6.34
C ARG A 83 -3.36 2.80 -5.22
N LEU A 84 -3.63 2.14 -4.10
CA LEU A 84 -2.72 2.06 -2.98
C LEU A 84 -1.41 1.34 -3.35
N ASP A 85 -1.46 0.20 -4.04
CA ASP A 85 -0.24 -0.52 -4.50
C ASP A 85 0.61 0.32 -5.44
N SER A 86 -0.02 1.07 -6.34
CA SER A 86 0.69 1.98 -7.26
C SER A 86 1.39 3.10 -6.49
N LEU A 87 0.71 3.69 -5.49
CA LEU A 87 1.28 4.72 -4.63
C LEU A 87 2.46 4.18 -3.80
N VAL A 88 2.28 3.03 -3.15
CA VAL A 88 3.32 2.39 -2.33
C VAL A 88 4.58 2.13 -3.17
N ARG A 89 4.42 1.56 -4.37
CA ARG A 89 5.55 1.30 -5.29
C ARG A 89 6.25 2.58 -5.72
N HIS A 90 5.48 3.58 -6.14
CA HIS A 90 6.04 4.88 -6.53
C HIS A 90 6.90 5.48 -5.41
N MET A 91 6.44 5.38 -4.16
CA MET A 91 7.15 5.91 -3.01
C MET A 91 8.39 5.09 -2.64
N GLN A 92 8.33 3.76 -2.77
CA GLN A 92 9.49 2.88 -2.58
C GLN A 92 10.58 3.15 -3.64
N ASP A 93 10.19 3.19 -4.91
CA ASP A 93 11.12 3.48 -6.03
C ASP A 93 11.80 4.84 -5.81
N ARG A 94 11.04 5.85 -5.40
CA ARG A 94 11.56 7.20 -5.11
C ARG A 94 12.57 7.23 -3.95
N GLU A 95 12.34 6.43 -2.91
CA GLU A 95 13.29 6.30 -1.79
C GLU A 95 14.54 5.51 -2.17
N GLU A 96 14.41 4.47 -3.00
CA GLU A 96 15.55 3.72 -3.55
C GLU A 96 16.43 4.60 -4.44
N ASP A 97 15.83 5.40 -5.31
CA ASP A 97 16.54 6.35 -6.18
C ASP A 97 17.31 7.39 -5.35
N LYS A 98 16.72 7.92 -4.28
CA LYS A 98 17.42 8.82 -3.35
C LYS A 98 18.64 8.15 -2.72
N LYS A 99 18.48 6.93 -2.20
CA LYS A 99 19.58 6.16 -1.59
C LYS A 99 20.70 5.88 -2.59
N ARG A 100 20.32 5.49 -3.82
CA ARG A 100 21.27 5.25 -4.92
C ARG A 100 22.04 6.52 -5.28
N ASN A 101 21.36 7.66 -5.40
CA ASN A 101 22.00 8.94 -5.71
C ASN A 101 22.95 9.39 -4.60
N GLN A 102 22.58 9.23 -3.33
CA GLN A 102 23.45 9.52 -2.19
C GLN A 102 24.70 8.63 -2.19
N TYR A 103 24.54 7.33 -2.47
CA TYR A 103 25.67 6.41 -2.60
C TYR A 103 26.63 6.83 -3.72
N LEU A 104 26.11 7.15 -4.91
CA LEU A 104 26.91 7.60 -6.05
C LEU A 104 27.64 8.92 -5.77
N ALA A 105 26.98 9.86 -5.08
CA ALA A 105 27.62 11.11 -4.67
C ALA A 105 28.79 10.87 -3.70
N ARG A 106 28.61 9.96 -2.73
CA ARG A 106 29.67 9.57 -1.79
C ARG A 106 30.85 8.89 -2.50
N VAL A 107 30.59 7.99 -3.45
CA VAL A 107 31.64 7.30 -4.22
C VAL A 107 32.43 8.29 -5.09
N ARG A 108 31.77 9.28 -5.70
CA ARG A 108 32.43 10.31 -6.53
C ARG A 108 33.28 11.31 -5.74
N ALA A 109 33.05 11.40 -4.43
CA ALA A 109 33.79 12.31 -3.55
C ALA A 109 35.04 11.67 -2.93
N LEU A 110 35.27 10.38 -3.18
CA LEU A 110 36.49 9.64 -2.83
C LEU A 110 37.47 9.66 -4.01
#